data_AF-A0A7N2LWM5-F1
#
_entry.id   AF-A0A7N2LWM5-F1
#
_cell.length_a   1.000
_cell.length_b   1.000
_cell.length_c   1.000
_cell.angle_alpha   90.00
_cell.angle_beta   90.00
_cell.angle_gamma   90.00
#
_symmetry.space_group_name_H-M   'P 1'
#
loop_
_entity.id
_entity.type
_entity.pdbx_description
1 polymer ?
#
loop_
_entity_poly.entity_id
_entity_poly.type
_entity_poly.pdbx_seq_one_letter_code
_entity_poly.pdbx_strand_id
1 'polypeptide(L)'
;MIVSKITLFFIRHSRRLFEVFCNKGVAGSSSAELLATFCDNILKKGGSEKLSDEAIEETLEKVVKLLAYISNKDLFTEFYRKKLAQRLLFDKSANDDHERSILTKLKQQCGGQFTSKMEGMKKYKYELDNKDSTHKLVEVASNLSIHRVPGVALFYTELVHGISPIFTHYVNVPALHLVLVFVSFKYPTISTVLPEKRFLFGRIEHYELGIFRCILRYVYKDSRFE
;
A
#
# COMPACT_ATOMS: atom_id res chain seq x y z
N MET A 1 -32.44 -14.51 36.29
CA MET A 1 -31.61 -13.68 35.37
C MET A 1 -30.20 -13.38 35.90
N ILE A 2 -29.56 -14.28 36.68
CA ILE A 2 -28.26 -14.05 37.35
C ILE A 2 -27.10 -14.79 36.67
N VAL A 3 -27.39 -15.93 36.02
CA VAL A 3 -26.41 -16.77 35.32
C VAL A 3 -25.67 -16.00 34.21
N SER A 4 -26.41 -15.29 33.34
CA SER A 4 -25.81 -14.52 32.24
C SER A 4 -24.85 -13.44 32.75
N LYS A 5 -25.16 -12.79 33.89
CA LYS A 5 -24.34 -11.73 34.48
C LYS A 5 -23.04 -12.27 35.09
N ILE A 6 -23.07 -13.46 35.70
CA ILE A 6 -21.88 -14.17 36.22
C ILE A 6 -21.00 -14.66 35.07
N THR A 7 -21.58 -15.27 34.04
CA THR A 7 -20.85 -15.69 32.84
C THR A 7 -20.18 -14.50 32.17
N LEU A 8 -20.90 -13.37 32.02
CA LEU A 8 -20.32 -12.14 31.47
C LEU A 8 -19.18 -11.59 32.34
N PHE A 9 -19.31 -11.66 33.66
CA PHE A 9 -18.27 -11.21 34.59
C PHE A 9 -17.03 -12.09 34.52
N PHE A 10 -17.20 -13.42 34.47
CA PHE A 10 -16.10 -14.37 34.32
C PHE A 10 -15.37 -14.17 33.00
N ILE A 11 -16.12 -14.09 31.88
CA ILE A 11 -15.56 -13.81 30.56
C ILE A 11 -14.81 -12.48 30.54
N ARG A 12 -15.38 -11.43 31.17
CA ARG A 12 -14.74 -10.11 31.26
C ARG A 12 -13.50 -10.13 32.14
N HIS A 13 -13.49 -10.90 33.22
CA HIS A 13 -12.33 -11.03 34.12
C HIS A 13 -11.20 -11.83 33.46
N SER A 14 -11.52 -12.96 32.82
CA SER A 14 -10.56 -13.73 32.02
C SER A 14 -9.97 -12.91 30.89
N ARG A 15 -10.79 -12.10 30.19
CA ARG A 15 -10.31 -11.16 29.16
C ARG A 15 -9.33 -10.13 29.73
N ARG A 16 -9.61 -9.58 30.91
CA ARG A 16 -8.74 -8.58 31.55
C ARG A 16 -7.43 -9.19 32.03
N LEU A 17 -7.45 -10.38 32.61
CA LEU A 17 -6.23 -11.09 33.02
C LEU A 17 -5.38 -11.49 31.80
N PHE A 18 -6.04 -11.95 30.74
CA PHE A 18 -5.35 -12.28 29.48
C PHE A 18 -4.72 -11.04 28.84
N GLU A 19 -5.40 -9.90 28.85
CA GLU A 19 -4.81 -8.62 28.42
C GLU A 19 -3.59 -8.24 29.26
N VAL A 20 -3.67 -8.33 30.59
CA VAL A 20 -2.50 -8.07 31.46
C VAL A 20 -1.34 -9.02 31.12
N PHE A 21 -1.63 -10.29 30.89
CA PHE A 21 -0.63 -11.28 30.50
C PHE A 21 -0.01 -10.96 29.13
N CYS A 22 -0.83 -10.69 28.12
CA CYS A 22 -0.39 -10.38 26.75
C CYS A 22 0.43 -9.10 26.65
N ASN A 23 0.34 -8.19 27.62
CA ASN A 23 1.09 -6.93 27.59
C ASN A 23 2.32 -6.93 28.52
N LYS A 24 2.67 -8.07 29.13
CA LYS A 24 3.98 -8.24 29.77
C LYS A 24 5.06 -8.44 28.70
N GLY A 25 6.17 -7.72 28.84
CA GLY A 25 7.34 -7.94 27.99
C GLY A 25 7.94 -9.33 28.21
N VAL A 26 8.38 -9.98 27.13
CA VAL A 26 9.02 -11.29 27.17
C VAL A 26 10.44 -11.11 26.62
N ALA A 27 11.45 -11.38 27.45
CA ALA A 27 12.87 -11.29 27.07
C ALA A 27 13.28 -9.95 26.42
N GLY A 28 12.66 -8.83 26.83
CA GLY A 28 12.94 -7.49 26.29
C GLY A 28 12.15 -7.12 25.04
N SER A 29 11.41 -8.05 24.43
CA SER A 29 10.50 -7.77 23.32
C SER A 29 9.06 -7.57 23.79
N SER A 30 8.35 -6.70 23.09
CA SER A 30 6.91 -6.52 23.28
C SER A 30 6.13 -7.62 22.55
N SER A 31 4.95 -7.99 23.04
CA SER A 31 4.08 -8.94 22.34
C SER A 31 3.66 -8.45 20.95
N ALA A 32 3.59 -7.13 20.76
CA ALA A 32 3.35 -6.52 19.45
C ALA A 32 4.48 -6.86 18.46
N GLU A 33 5.73 -6.76 18.88
CA GLU A 33 6.89 -7.13 18.06
C GLU A 33 6.93 -8.62 17.77
N LEU A 34 6.64 -9.45 18.76
CA LEU A 34 6.61 -10.91 18.62
C LEU A 34 5.55 -11.35 17.62
N LEU A 35 4.32 -10.83 17.71
CA LEU A 35 3.26 -11.13 16.73
C LEU A 35 3.64 -10.66 15.31
N ALA A 36 4.19 -9.44 15.18
CA ALA A 36 4.62 -8.94 13.87
C ALA A 36 5.74 -9.81 13.27
N THR A 37 6.67 -10.28 14.10
CA THR A 37 7.76 -11.19 13.69
C THR A 37 7.24 -12.57 13.33
N PHE A 38 6.25 -13.08 14.05
CA PHE A 38 5.60 -14.34 13.74
C PHE A 38 4.90 -14.29 12.38
N CYS A 39 4.10 -13.25 12.11
CA CYS A 39 3.51 -13.05 10.78
C CYS A 39 4.56 -13.00 9.68
N ASP A 40 5.64 -12.24 9.88
CA ASP A 40 6.72 -12.12 8.91
C ASP A 40 7.42 -13.45 8.62
N ASN A 41 7.59 -14.30 9.64
CA ASN A 41 8.16 -15.63 9.45
C ASN A 41 7.23 -16.56 8.67
N ILE A 42 5.91 -16.44 8.80
CA ILE A 42 4.96 -17.25 8.02
C ILE A 42 4.86 -16.74 6.59
N LEU A 43 4.80 -15.42 6.39
CA LEU A 43 4.49 -14.81 5.09
C LEU A 43 5.71 -14.67 4.17
N LYS A 44 6.92 -14.95 4.66
CA LYS A 44 8.15 -14.91 3.85
C LYS A 44 8.43 -16.25 3.15
N LYS A 45 9.06 -16.19 1.98
CA LYS A 45 9.58 -17.37 1.24
C LYS A 45 10.44 -18.23 2.18
N GLY A 46 10.23 -19.55 2.17
CA GLY A 46 10.91 -20.52 3.05
C GLY A 46 10.35 -20.64 4.47
N GLY A 47 9.40 -19.78 4.85
CA GLY A 47 8.88 -19.71 6.21
C GLY A 47 7.75 -20.69 6.54
N SER A 48 6.89 -20.96 5.57
CA SER A 48 5.68 -21.77 5.71
C SER A 48 5.62 -22.95 4.75
N GLU A 49 6.74 -23.40 4.18
CA GLU A 49 6.81 -24.46 3.16
C GLU A 49 6.16 -25.79 3.59
N LYS A 50 5.98 -26.00 4.90
CA LYS A 50 5.37 -27.22 5.47
C LYS A 50 3.89 -27.07 5.82
N LEU A 51 3.32 -25.88 5.69
CA LEU A 51 1.94 -25.59 6.06
C LEU A 51 1.06 -25.53 4.81
N SER A 52 -0.16 -26.06 4.88
CA SER A 52 -1.15 -25.85 3.83
C SER A 52 -1.72 -24.43 3.88
N ASP A 53 -2.27 -23.96 2.77
CA ASP A 53 -2.88 -22.64 2.66
C ASP A 53 -4.01 -22.45 3.70
N GLU A 54 -4.79 -23.51 3.99
CA GLU A 54 -5.84 -23.48 5.02
C GLU A 54 -5.26 -23.29 6.42
N ALA A 55 -4.15 -23.97 6.73
CA ALA A 55 -3.49 -23.85 8.03
C ALA A 55 -2.86 -22.45 8.20
N ILE A 56 -2.34 -21.86 7.12
CA ILE A 56 -1.84 -20.48 7.11
C ILE A 56 -2.99 -19.52 7.40
N GLU A 57 -4.11 -19.64 6.70
CA GLU A 57 -5.29 -18.78 6.91
C GLU A 57 -5.86 -18.90 8.34
N GLU A 58 -5.95 -20.11 8.89
CA GLU A 58 -6.36 -20.33 10.28
C GLU A 58 -5.38 -19.69 11.27
N THR A 59 -4.09 -19.78 10.99
CA THR A 59 -3.04 -19.18 11.83
C THR A 59 -3.11 -17.66 11.79
N LEU A 60 -3.29 -17.05 10.61
CA LEU A 60 -3.46 -15.61 10.45
C LEU A 60 -4.71 -15.12 11.20
N GLU A 61 -5.82 -15.85 11.12
CA GLU A 61 -7.05 -15.56 11.88
C GLU A 61 -6.80 -15.56 13.40
N LYS A 62 -6.05 -16.54 13.91
CA LYS A 62 -5.64 -16.60 15.33
C LYS A 62 -4.77 -15.41 15.72
N VAL A 63 -3.84 -14.98 14.87
CA VAL A 63 -2.99 -13.81 15.15
C VAL A 63 -3.83 -12.54 15.29
N VAL A 64 -4.78 -12.30 14.38
CA VAL A 64 -5.62 -11.10 14.45
C VAL A 64 -6.54 -11.13 15.69
N LYS A 65 -7.04 -12.31 16.08
CA LYS A 65 -7.77 -12.47 17.34
C LYS A 65 -6.90 -12.16 18.57
N LEU A 66 -5.63 -12.58 18.57
CA LEU A 66 -4.68 -12.26 19.65
C LEU A 66 -4.36 -10.76 19.71
N LEU A 67 -4.25 -10.10 18.56
CA LEU A 67 -4.02 -8.66 18.47
C LEU A 67 -5.12 -7.83 19.16
N ALA A 68 -6.35 -8.36 19.26
CA ALA A 68 -7.44 -7.72 19.99
C ALA A 68 -7.19 -7.56 21.50
N TYR A 69 -6.21 -8.29 22.06
CA TYR A 69 -5.81 -8.22 23.48
C TYR A 69 -4.49 -7.46 23.70
N ILE A 70 -3.86 -6.97 22.64
CA ILE A 70 -2.66 -6.12 22.75
C ILE A 70 -3.09 -4.67 22.90
N SER A 71 -2.57 -3.99 23.92
CA SER A 71 -2.87 -2.59 24.21
C SER A 71 -2.15 -1.65 23.23
N ASN A 72 -0.86 -1.90 22.97
CA ASN A 72 -0.04 -1.07 22.07
C ASN A 72 -0.12 -1.51 20.61
N LYS A 73 -1.28 -1.31 19.99
CA LYS A 73 -1.50 -1.69 18.58
C LYS A 73 -0.68 -0.84 17.60
N ASP A 74 -0.36 0.41 17.94
CA ASP A 74 0.48 1.27 17.09
C ASP A 74 1.90 0.72 16.92
N LEU A 75 2.44 0.13 18.00
CA LEU A 75 3.74 -0.52 17.98
C LEU A 75 3.73 -1.75 17.06
N PHE A 76 2.64 -2.55 17.09
CA PHE A 76 2.46 -3.66 16.15
C PHE A 76 2.45 -3.13 14.71
N THR A 77 1.67 -2.08 14.43
CA THR A 77 1.60 -1.48 13.09
C THR A 77 2.96 -1.02 12.61
N GLU A 78 3.76 -0.40 13.48
CA GLU A 78 5.10 0.05 13.11
C GLU A 78 6.01 -1.12 12.74
N PHE A 79 6.10 -2.15 13.59
CA PHE A 79 6.91 -3.34 13.33
C PHE A 79 6.42 -4.11 12.10
N TYR A 80 5.12 -4.34 11.98
CA TYR A 80 4.53 -5.06 10.87
C TYR A 80 4.76 -4.31 9.55
N ARG A 81 4.51 -3.00 9.53
CA ARG A 81 4.75 -2.15 8.35
C ARG A 81 6.21 -2.21 7.91
N LYS A 82 7.15 -2.14 8.85
CA LYS A 82 8.60 -2.25 8.54
C LYS A 82 8.94 -3.59 7.90
N LYS A 83 8.40 -4.68 8.43
CA LYS A 83 8.63 -6.04 7.90
C LYS A 83 7.97 -6.24 6.52
N LEU A 84 6.72 -5.79 6.36
CA LEU A 84 6.03 -5.78 5.06
C LEU A 84 6.82 -4.98 4.02
N ALA A 85 7.35 -3.79 4.38
CA ALA A 85 8.18 -3.00 3.48
C ALA A 85 9.36 -3.81 2.94
N GLN A 86 10.08 -4.50 3.83
CA GLN A 86 11.22 -5.33 3.45
C GLN A 86 10.79 -6.48 2.53
N ARG A 87 9.67 -7.14 2.82
CA ARG A 87 9.18 -8.23 1.95
C ARG A 87 8.82 -7.74 0.55
N LEU A 88 8.15 -6.59 0.44
CA LEU A 88 7.78 -6.01 -0.86
C LEU A 88 8.98 -5.46 -1.64
N LEU A 89 9.96 -4.86 -0.96
CA LEU A 89 11.15 -4.28 -1.61
C LEU A 89 12.12 -5.35 -2.10
N PHE A 90 12.26 -6.46 -1.37
CA PHE A 90 13.23 -7.51 -1.68
C PHE A 90 12.59 -8.77 -2.28
N ASP A 91 11.33 -8.69 -2.71
CA ASP A 91 10.56 -9.81 -3.27
C ASP A 91 10.62 -11.10 -2.42
N LYS A 92 10.44 -10.94 -1.10
CA LYS A 92 10.51 -12.05 -0.12
C LYS A 92 9.15 -12.59 0.30
N SER A 93 8.05 -12.03 -0.20
CA SER A 93 6.70 -12.54 0.08
C SER A 93 6.51 -13.94 -0.52
N ALA A 94 5.94 -14.88 0.23
CA ALA A 94 5.69 -16.24 -0.24
C ALA A 94 4.47 -16.30 -1.19
N ASN A 95 3.37 -15.64 -0.80
CA ASN A 95 2.11 -15.64 -1.53
C ASN A 95 1.42 -14.28 -1.34
N ASP A 96 1.02 -13.64 -2.44
CA ASP A 96 0.37 -12.33 -2.42
C ASP A 96 -1.08 -12.37 -1.89
N ASP A 97 -1.78 -13.49 -2.05
CA ASP A 97 -3.15 -13.65 -1.56
C ASP A 97 -3.18 -13.70 -0.04
N HIS A 98 -2.25 -14.39 0.59
CA HIS A 98 -2.11 -14.39 2.06
C HIS A 98 -1.75 -13.00 2.60
N GLU A 99 -0.91 -12.23 1.90
CA GLU A 99 -0.61 -10.85 2.29
C GLU A 99 -1.82 -9.92 2.16
N ARG A 100 -2.68 -10.11 1.15
CA ARG A 100 -3.96 -9.39 1.04
C ARG A 100 -4.96 -9.81 2.11
N SER A 101 -4.99 -11.12 2.40
CA SER A 101 -5.87 -11.73 3.40
C SER A 101 -5.62 -11.18 4.80
N ILE A 102 -4.36 -11.14 5.25
CA ILE A 102 -4.02 -10.62 6.58
C ILE A 102 -4.34 -9.12 6.71
N LEU A 103 -4.07 -8.31 5.68
CA LEU A 103 -4.45 -6.88 5.70
C LEU A 103 -5.96 -6.70 5.79
N THR A 104 -6.73 -7.53 5.09
CA THR A 104 -8.20 -7.52 5.15
C THR A 104 -8.70 -7.87 6.55
N LYS A 105 -8.15 -8.93 7.16
CA LYS A 105 -8.49 -9.33 8.54
C LYS A 105 -8.11 -8.26 9.56
N LEU A 106 -6.92 -7.66 9.44
CA LEU A 106 -6.47 -6.55 10.29
C LEU A 106 -7.40 -5.33 10.15
N LYS A 107 -7.84 -5.00 8.93
CA LYS A 107 -8.78 -3.91 8.68
C LYS A 107 -10.13 -4.15 9.35
N GLN A 108 -10.65 -5.38 9.28
CA GLN A 108 -11.91 -5.75 9.93
C GLN A 108 -11.83 -5.63 11.45
N GLN A 109 -10.71 -6.01 12.05
CA GLN A 109 -10.56 -6.05 13.52
C GLN A 109 -10.08 -4.73 14.13
N CYS A 110 -9.30 -3.93 13.40
CA CYS A 110 -8.67 -2.70 13.92
C CYS A 110 -9.07 -1.41 13.17
N GLY A 111 -9.83 -1.51 12.08
CA GLY A 111 -10.32 -0.37 11.29
C GLY A 111 -9.39 0.09 10.17
N GLY A 112 -9.92 0.88 9.23
CA GLY A 112 -9.19 1.29 8.03
C GLY A 112 -7.97 2.19 8.27
N GLN A 113 -7.98 3.01 9.31
CA GLN A 113 -6.83 3.85 9.68
C GLN A 113 -5.61 3.01 10.07
N PHE A 114 -5.85 1.83 10.65
CA PHE A 114 -4.81 0.90 11.07
C PHE A 114 -4.01 0.35 9.88
N THR A 115 -4.68 0.04 8.77
CA THR A 115 -4.07 -0.62 7.61
C THR A 115 -3.73 0.32 6.46
N SER A 116 -4.24 1.55 6.45
CA SER A 116 -4.15 2.50 5.33
C SER A 116 -2.74 2.59 4.70
N LYS A 117 -1.68 2.77 5.51
CA LYS A 117 -0.31 2.86 5.00
C LYS A 117 0.17 1.55 4.34
N MET A 118 -0.19 0.41 4.92
CA MET A 118 0.21 -0.91 4.41
C MET A 118 -0.55 -1.29 3.14
N GLU A 119 -1.85 -0.95 3.08
CA GLU A 119 -2.66 -1.07 1.86
C GLU A 119 -2.06 -0.23 0.72
N GLY A 120 -1.66 1.02 1.02
CA GLY A 120 -0.96 1.90 0.09
C GLY A 120 0.33 1.28 -0.45
N MET A 121 1.15 0.69 0.42
CA MET A 121 2.40 0.01 0.00
C MET A 121 2.14 -1.18 -0.92
N LYS A 122 1.11 -1.99 -0.64
CA LYS A 122 0.71 -3.11 -1.51
C LYS A 122 0.18 -2.61 -2.86
N LYS A 123 -0.66 -1.57 -2.85
CA LYS A 123 -1.17 -0.94 -4.07
C LYS A 123 -0.02 -0.40 -4.94
N TYR A 124 0.92 0.32 -4.32
CA TYR A 124 2.09 0.84 -5.01
C TYR A 124 2.94 -0.26 -5.65
N LYS A 125 3.20 -1.36 -4.92
CA LYS A 125 3.94 -2.52 -5.47
C LYS A 125 3.22 -3.12 -6.68
N TYR A 126 1.90 -3.33 -6.58
CA TYR A 126 1.09 -3.83 -7.69
C TYR A 126 1.17 -2.90 -8.92
N GLU A 127 0.98 -1.60 -8.73
CA GLU A 127 1.09 -0.62 -9.82
C GLU A 127 2.50 -0.62 -10.43
N LEU A 128 3.54 -0.80 -9.62
CA LEU A 128 4.93 -0.80 -10.09
C LEU A 128 5.23 -2.04 -10.95
N ASP A 129 4.72 -3.20 -10.54
CA ASP A 129 4.91 -4.47 -11.26
C ASP A 129 4.10 -4.52 -12.55
N ASN A 130 2.96 -3.83 -12.60
CA ASN A 130 2.03 -3.86 -13.73
C ASN A 130 2.00 -2.53 -14.52
N LYS A 131 2.99 -1.66 -14.33
CA LYS A 131 3.04 -0.36 -15.03
C LYS A 131 3.14 -0.55 -16.53
N ASP A 132 2.49 0.34 -17.26
CA ASP A 132 2.66 0.46 -18.70
C ASP A 132 3.88 1.33 -19.05
N SER A 133 4.45 1.08 -20.24
CA SER A 133 5.51 1.90 -20.80
C SER A 133 4.97 3.21 -21.35
N THR A 134 5.81 4.24 -21.42
CA THR A 134 5.45 5.53 -22.03
C THR A 134 5.08 5.43 -23.50
N HIS A 135 5.55 4.38 -24.19
CA HIS A 135 5.21 4.08 -25.58
C HIS A 135 3.70 3.87 -25.79
N LYS A 136 2.97 3.39 -24.78
CA LYS A 136 1.52 3.21 -24.86
C LYS A 136 0.77 4.54 -25.05
N LEU A 137 1.31 5.67 -24.58
CA LEU A 137 0.74 6.99 -24.87
C LEU A 137 0.88 7.35 -26.33
N VAL A 138 2.03 7.02 -26.92
CA VAL A 138 2.32 7.26 -28.34
C VAL A 138 1.36 6.44 -29.20
N GLU A 139 1.17 5.16 -28.87
CA GLU A 139 0.22 4.27 -29.54
C GLU A 139 -1.21 4.82 -29.49
N VAL A 140 -1.68 5.21 -28.30
CA VAL A 140 -3.03 5.76 -28.12
C VAL A 140 -3.19 7.10 -28.81
N ALA A 141 -2.17 7.97 -28.78
CA ALA A 141 -2.21 9.27 -29.45
C ALA A 141 -2.28 9.13 -30.98
N SER A 142 -1.57 8.16 -31.55
CA SER A 142 -1.55 7.88 -32.99
C SER A 142 -2.77 7.10 -33.48
N ASN A 143 -3.58 6.53 -32.58
CA ASN A 143 -4.71 5.70 -32.96
C ASN A 143 -5.94 6.56 -33.34
N LEU A 144 -6.16 6.71 -34.65
CA LEU A 144 -7.27 7.47 -35.24
C LEU A 144 -8.64 6.80 -35.09
N SER A 145 -8.71 5.50 -34.73
CA SER A 145 -9.97 4.79 -34.55
C SER A 145 -10.66 5.07 -33.20
N ILE A 146 -9.93 5.69 -32.27
CA ILE A 146 -10.46 6.03 -30.95
C ILE A 146 -11.32 7.29 -31.06
N HIS A 147 -12.60 7.18 -30.69
CA HIS A 147 -13.48 8.34 -30.63
C HIS A 147 -13.07 9.28 -29.49
N ARG A 148 -12.71 10.52 -29.83
CA ARG A 148 -12.32 11.54 -28.83
C ARG A 148 -13.49 12.43 -28.49
N VAL A 149 -13.88 12.49 -27.22
CA VAL A 149 -14.92 13.40 -26.72
C VAL A 149 -14.30 14.64 -26.09
N PRO A 150 -14.91 15.83 -26.25
CA PRO A 150 -14.45 17.03 -25.55
C PRO A 150 -14.40 16.82 -24.04
N GLY A 151 -13.31 17.25 -23.40
CA GLY A 151 -13.14 17.19 -21.95
C GLY A 151 -11.73 16.76 -21.54
N VAL A 152 -11.52 16.66 -20.22
CA VAL A 152 -10.22 16.36 -19.60
C VAL A 152 -10.35 15.13 -18.70
N ALA A 153 -9.50 14.13 -18.90
CA ALA A 153 -9.34 13.04 -17.94
C ALA A 153 -8.07 13.24 -17.12
N LEU A 154 -8.21 13.16 -15.79
CA LEU A 154 -7.10 13.28 -14.84
C LEU A 154 -6.74 11.89 -14.28
N PHE A 155 -5.47 11.52 -14.40
CA PHE A 155 -4.92 10.31 -13.79
C PHE A 155 -3.91 10.69 -12.72
N TYR A 156 -4.24 10.44 -11.46
CA TYR A 156 -3.29 10.57 -10.37
C TYR A 156 -2.61 9.23 -10.08
N THR A 157 -1.28 9.24 -9.95
CA THR A 157 -0.49 8.06 -9.53
C THR A 157 0.69 8.44 -8.67
N GLU A 158 1.02 7.57 -7.71
CA GLU A 158 2.24 7.68 -6.90
C GLU A 158 3.47 7.07 -7.61
N LEU A 159 3.29 6.40 -8.75
CA LEU A 159 4.36 5.72 -9.47
C LEU A 159 5.54 6.63 -9.81
N VAL A 160 6.76 6.10 -9.63
CA VAL A 160 7.95 6.88 -9.91
C VAL A 160 8.19 7.03 -11.41
N HIS A 161 8.00 5.95 -12.15
CA HIS A 161 8.21 5.89 -13.60
C HIS A 161 7.17 4.95 -14.21
N GLY A 162 6.79 5.23 -15.45
CA GLY A 162 5.76 4.48 -16.16
C GLY A 162 4.37 5.07 -15.97
N ILE A 163 3.38 4.40 -16.55
CA ILE A 163 1.98 4.80 -16.51
C ILE A 163 1.23 3.78 -15.67
N SER A 164 0.31 4.26 -14.84
CA SER A 164 -0.49 3.39 -13.98
C SER A 164 -1.34 2.42 -14.84
N PRO A 165 -1.42 1.13 -14.49
CA PRO A 165 -2.17 0.12 -15.25
C PRO A 165 -3.67 0.43 -15.39
N ILE A 166 -4.22 1.34 -14.58
CA ILE A 166 -5.59 1.84 -14.75
C ILE A 166 -5.80 2.49 -16.13
N PHE A 167 -4.74 3.07 -16.71
CA PHE A 167 -4.79 3.66 -18.04
C PHE A 167 -5.14 2.63 -19.11
N THR A 168 -4.63 1.39 -19.01
CA THR A 168 -5.00 0.31 -19.94
C THR A 168 -6.51 0.08 -19.97
N HIS A 169 -7.14 0.03 -18.80
CA HIS A 169 -8.59 -0.18 -18.70
C HIS A 169 -9.36 1.01 -19.30
N TYR A 170 -8.86 2.22 -19.08
CA TYR A 170 -9.45 3.42 -19.66
C TYR A 170 -9.37 3.43 -21.19
N VAL A 171 -8.27 3.00 -21.79
CA VAL A 171 -8.11 2.96 -23.26
C VAL A 171 -9.05 1.95 -23.93
N ASN A 172 -9.47 0.91 -23.20
CA ASN A 172 -10.36 -0.13 -23.73
C ASN A 172 -11.84 0.31 -23.86
N VAL A 173 -12.19 1.54 -23.46
CA VAL A 173 -13.55 2.08 -23.66
C VAL A 173 -13.68 2.75 -25.03
N PRO A 174 -14.89 2.77 -25.64
CA PRO A 174 -15.07 3.23 -27.03
C PRO A 174 -14.88 4.74 -27.24
N ALA A 175 -14.85 5.53 -26.17
CA ALA A 175 -14.70 6.99 -26.25
C ALA A 175 -13.76 7.50 -25.16
N LEU A 176 -12.73 8.26 -25.54
CA LEU A 176 -11.75 8.85 -24.63
C LEU A 176 -11.85 10.38 -24.63
N HIS A 177 -11.55 11.02 -23.50
CA HIS A 177 -11.40 12.46 -23.43
C HIS A 177 -10.28 12.97 -24.36
N LEU A 178 -10.48 14.18 -24.90
CA LEU A 178 -9.54 14.86 -25.81
C LEU A 178 -8.21 15.17 -25.11
N VAL A 179 -8.26 15.60 -23.86
CA VAL A 179 -7.07 15.93 -23.07
C VAL A 179 -6.90 14.90 -21.96
N LEU A 180 -5.73 14.28 -21.89
CA LEU A 180 -5.37 13.33 -20.83
C LEU A 180 -4.22 13.93 -20.02
N VAL A 181 -4.42 14.08 -18.71
CA VAL A 181 -3.42 14.66 -17.81
C VAL A 181 -3.00 13.61 -16.78
N PHE A 182 -1.73 13.21 -16.84
CA PHE A 182 -1.13 12.29 -15.88
C PHE A 182 -0.36 13.08 -14.83
N VAL A 183 -0.81 13.02 -13.59
CA VAL A 183 -0.23 13.74 -12.45
C VAL A 183 0.39 12.76 -11.48
N SER A 184 1.63 13.04 -11.08
CA SER A 184 2.29 12.32 -10.00
C SER A 184 2.95 13.30 -9.06
N PHE A 185 2.63 13.20 -7.77
CA PHE A 185 3.25 13.98 -6.71
C PHE A 185 4.25 13.11 -5.97
N LYS A 186 5.47 13.64 -5.77
CA LYS A 186 6.51 12.96 -5.01
C LYS A 186 7.12 13.92 -4.02
N TYR A 187 7.47 13.37 -2.86
CA TYR A 187 8.15 14.06 -1.78
C TYR A 187 9.55 13.46 -1.58
N PRO A 188 10.45 13.55 -2.57
CA PRO A 188 11.79 13.02 -2.40
C PRO A 188 12.53 13.87 -1.36
N THR A 189 13.36 13.25 -0.53
CA THR A 189 14.24 13.93 0.43
C THR A 189 15.43 14.54 -0.32
N ILE A 190 15.17 15.60 -1.09
CA ILE A 190 16.21 16.33 -1.84
C ILE A 190 16.52 17.61 -1.07
N SER A 191 17.79 17.77 -0.67
CA SER A 191 18.24 18.93 0.10
C SER A 191 18.46 20.17 -0.77
N THR A 192 18.77 20.00 -2.06
CA THR A 192 19.01 21.10 -3.01
C THR A 192 18.63 20.69 -4.44
N VAL A 193 18.05 21.62 -5.21
CA VAL A 193 17.76 21.46 -6.64
C VAL A 193 18.25 22.70 -7.36
N LEU A 194 19.11 22.51 -8.37
CA LEU A 194 19.57 23.57 -9.26
C LEU A 194 18.37 24.28 -9.92
N PRO A 195 18.36 25.62 -10.07
CA PRO A 195 17.24 26.38 -10.64
C PRO A 195 16.74 25.81 -11.98
N GLU A 196 17.66 25.45 -12.88
CA GLU A 196 17.37 24.88 -14.20
C GLU A 196 16.67 23.52 -14.16
N LYS A 197 16.78 22.79 -13.04
CA LYS A 197 16.15 21.48 -12.84
C LYS A 197 14.84 21.56 -12.04
N ARG A 198 14.41 22.76 -11.63
CA ARG A 198 13.17 23.00 -10.86
C ARG A 198 11.94 22.92 -11.74
N PHE A 199 12.02 23.48 -12.94
CA PHE A 199 10.95 23.44 -13.93
C PHE A 199 11.48 22.85 -15.22
N LEU A 200 11.04 21.64 -15.56
CA LEU A 200 11.36 20.99 -16.81
C LEU A 200 10.06 20.79 -17.59
N PHE A 201 9.89 21.57 -18.65
CA PHE A 201 8.81 21.39 -19.60
C PHE A 201 9.40 21.03 -20.96
N GLY A 202 8.88 19.97 -21.57
CA GLY A 202 9.36 19.51 -22.88
C GLY A 202 8.40 18.57 -23.57
N ARG A 203 8.53 18.43 -24.88
CA ARG A 203 7.80 17.42 -25.67
C ARG A 203 8.49 16.07 -25.53
N ILE A 204 7.69 14.99 -25.56
CA ILE A 204 8.21 13.62 -25.62
C ILE A 204 8.38 13.25 -27.10
N GLU A 205 9.58 12.78 -27.47
CA GLU A 205 10.14 12.23 -28.74
C GLU A 205 9.43 12.44 -30.11
N HIS A 206 8.11 12.45 -30.19
CA HIS A 206 7.35 12.68 -31.42
C HIS A 206 6.69 14.06 -31.43
N TYR A 207 7.27 14.99 -32.21
CA TYR A 207 6.86 16.41 -32.29
C TYR A 207 5.38 16.63 -32.66
N GLU A 208 4.76 15.66 -33.34
CA GLU A 208 3.41 15.75 -33.92
C GLU A 208 2.29 15.27 -32.97
N LEU A 209 2.60 14.50 -31.92
CA LEU A 209 1.58 13.83 -31.11
C LEU A 209 1.03 14.65 -29.93
N GLY A 210 1.46 15.90 -29.78
CA GLY A 210 0.98 16.78 -28.71
C GLY A 210 1.23 16.24 -27.28
N ILE A 211 2.23 15.38 -27.10
CA ILE A 211 2.58 14.78 -25.80
C ILE A 211 3.63 15.66 -25.12
N PHE A 212 3.29 16.16 -23.94
CA PHE A 212 4.15 17.03 -23.15
C PHE A 212 4.48 16.39 -21.80
N ARG A 213 5.67 16.68 -21.30
CA ARG A 213 6.12 16.33 -19.95
C ARG A 213 6.44 17.61 -19.21
N CYS A 214 5.81 17.77 -18.04
CA CYS A 214 6.13 18.82 -17.08
C CYS A 214 6.64 18.17 -15.79
N ILE A 215 7.79 18.63 -15.29
CA ILE A 215 8.34 18.24 -14.00
C ILE A 215 8.56 19.50 -13.19
N LEU A 216 7.90 19.58 -12.05
CA LEU A 216 8.08 20.61 -11.04
C LEU A 216 8.80 19.99 -9.84
N ARG A 217 9.90 20.61 -9.39
CA ARG A 217 10.66 20.18 -8.21
C ARG A 217 10.81 21.34 -7.25
N TYR A 218 10.38 21.12 -6.02
CA TYR A 218 10.48 22.05 -4.91
C TYR A 218 11.37 21.47 -3.81
N VAL A 219 12.10 22.33 -3.12
CA VAL A 219 12.93 21.96 -1.96
C VAL A 219 12.18 22.34 -0.68
N TYR A 220 12.33 21.57 0.40
CA TYR A 220 11.74 21.87 1.72
C TYR A 220 12.08 23.26 2.27
N LYS A 221 13.15 23.89 1.78
CA LYS A 221 13.60 25.24 2.16
C LYS A 221 13.18 26.34 1.18
N ASP A 222 12.53 26.00 0.06
CA ASP A 222 11.91 27.04 -0.75
C ASP A 222 10.81 27.69 0.09
N SER A 223 10.93 28.99 0.30
CA SER A 223 9.96 29.81 1.03
C SER A 223 8.55 29.41 0.61
N ARG A 224 7.68 29.09 1.57
CA ARG A 224 6.25 28.95 1.29
C ARG A 224 5.82 30.26 0.61
N PHE A 225 5.57 30.21 -0.69
CA PHE A 225 5.01 31.35 -1.41
C PHE A 225 3.59 31.56 -0.85
N GLU A 226 3.42 32.66 -0.11
CA GLU A 226 2.14 33.37 0.00
C GLU A 226 1.71 33.89 -1.37
#